data_AF-A0A7U9X365-F1
#
_entry.id   AF-A0A7U9X365-F1
#
_cell.length_a   1.000
_cell.length_b   1.000
_cell.length_c   1.000
_cell.angle_alpha   90.00
_cell.angle_beta   90.00
_cell.angle_gamma   90.00
#
_symmetry.space_group_name_H-M   'P 1'
#
loop_
_entity.id
_entity.type
_entity.pdbx_description
1 polymer ?
#
loop_
_entity_poly.entity_id
_entity_poly.type
_entity_poly.pdbx_seq_one_letter_code
_entity_poly.pdbx_strand_id
1 'polypeptide(L)'
;MNHLLNKLERKLGRHAIPNLILWLLAGYAIGFTLAYTAPEVLSLMTLEPYYILRGQVWRLITWVLMPPDTSLLFAVIMMLFYYQLGQSLERTWGSFRFNVYIFGGILFTVIGAFVLYGIFYALNGIPVTGMGAFFTTNYINMSIFLAFAVCYPNMQVYLYFIVPVKMKWLAVVYGGLIVFSLIQTNWAGAVAIISSLLNFLVFYVSTRDFHRISPKEIHRRQAFKSQMRQSAPRPGITKHKCAICGRTEKDDPALEFRFCSKCEGNYEYCQDHLFSHQHVRKS
;
A
#
# COMPACT_ATOMS: atom_id res chain seq x y z
N MET A 1 -6.76 -6.17 6.37
CA MET A 1 -6.01 -6.14 5.11
C MET A 1 -6.65 -7.18 4.20
N ASN A 2 -7.25 -6.77 3.07
CA ASN A 2 -8.17 -7.61 2.30
C ASN A 2 -7.53 -8.94 1.87
N HIS A 3 -8.16 -10.06 2.24
CA HIS A 3 -7.68 -11.43 1.95
C HIS A 3 -7.41 -11.64 0.45
N LEU A 4 -8.15 -10.94 -0.42
CA LEU A 4 -7.99 -10.97 -1.86
C LEU A 4 -6.67 -10.35 -2.34
N LEU A 5 -6.33 -9.15 -1.86
CA LEU A 5 -5.08 -8.46 -2.18
C LEU A 5 -3.87 -9.27 -1.72
N ASN A 6 -3.90 -9.82 -0.51
CA ASN A 6 -2.81 -10.66 0.01
C ASN A 6 -2.65 -11.96 -0.79
N LYS A 7 -3.76 -12.56 -1.24
CA LYS A 7 -3.72 -13.78 -2.07
C LYS A 7 -3.17 -13.48 -3.46
N LEU A 8 -3.55 -12.33 -4.04
CA LEU A 8 -3.01 -11.85 -5.31
C LEU A 8 -1.53 -11.50 -5.19
N GLU A 9 -1.12 -10.80 -4.13
CA GLU A 9 0.26 -10.46 -3.83
C GLU A 9 1.13 -11.72 -3.72
N ARG A 10 0.64 -12.77 -3.03
CA ARG A 10 1.36 -14.04 -2.93
C ARG A 10 1.55 -14.76 -4.28
N LYS A 11 0.63 -14.58 -5.24
CA LYS A 11 0.67 -15.28 -6.54
C LYS A 11 1.35 -14.45 -7.64
N LEU A 12 1.17 -13.13 -7.62
CA LEU A 12 1.55 -12.20 -8.68
C LEU A 12 2.59 -11.17 -8.24
N GLY A 13 2.98 -11.13 -6.96
CA GLY A 13 3.94 -10.17 -6.42
C GLY A 13 5.29 -10.17 -7.14
N ARG A 14 5.71 -11.33 -7.69
CA ARG A 14 6.93 -11.46 -8.50
C ARG A 14 6.92 -10.69 -9.83
N HIS A 15 5.74 -10.28 -10.32
CA HIS A 15 5.59 -9.50 -11.55
C HIS A 15 5.36 -8.01 -11.26
N ALA A 16 5.42 -7.58 -10.00
CA ALA A 16 5.32 -6.16 -9.68
C ALA A 16 6.54 -5.43 -10.25
N ILE A 17 6.30 -4.34 -10.98
CA ILE A 17 7.37 -3.52 -11.54
C ILE A 17 7.86 -2.60 -10.41
N PRO A 18 9.12 -2.72 -9.97
CA PRO A 18 9.67 -1.79 -8.99
C PRO A 18 9.89 -0.41 -9.61
N ASN A 19 9.74 0.64 -8.81
CA ASN A 19 9.90 2.03 -9.25
C ASN A 19 8.94 2.40 -10.40
N LEU A 20 7.69 1.93 -10.34
CA LEU A 20 6.70 2.15 -11.40
C LEU A 20 6.50 3.64 -11.69
N ILE A 21 6.59 4.49 -10.68
CA ILE A 21 6.47 5.95 -10.86
C ILE A 21 7.55 6.50 -11.81
N LEU A 22 8.77 5.95 -11.78
CA LEU A 22 9.84 6.41 -12.67
C LEU A 22 9.51 6.10 -14.14
N TRP A 23 8.92 4.94 -14.41
CA TRP A 23 8.48 4.55 -15.75
C TRP A 23 7.35 5.44 -16.27
N LEU A 24 6.39 5.81 -15.40
CA LEU A 24 5.35 6.78 -15.74
C LEU A 24 5.92 8.14 -16.10
N LEU A 25 6.86 8.65 -15.29
CA LEU A 25 7.49 9.95 -15.51
C LEU A 25 8.39 9.96 -16.76
N ALA A 26 9.10 8.86 -17.02
CA ALA A 26 9.82 8.69 -18.28
C ALA A 26 8.85 8.74 -19.48
N GLY A 27 7.68 8.13 -19.34
CA GLY A 27 6.59 8.25 -20.30
C GLY A 27 6.12 9.69 -20.52
N TYR A 28 5.92 10.45 -19.44
CA TYR A 28 5.56 11.87 -19.54
C TYR A 28 6.65 12.70 -20.21
N ALA A 29 7.93 12.42 -19.93
CA ALA A 29 9.04 13.10 -20.60
C ALA A 29 9.04 12.80 -22.12
N ILE A 30 8.81 11.55 -22.52
CA ILE A 30 8.66 11.17 -23.94
C ILE A 30 7.46 11.90 -24.56
N GLY A 31 6.28 11.85 -23.92
CA GLY A 31 5.09 12.54 -24.42
C GLY A 31 5.29 14.05 -24.52
N PHE A 32 6.01 14.65 -23.57
CA PHE A 32 6.37 16.06 -23.61
C PHE A 32 7.27 16.36 -24.81
N THR A 33 8.30 15.55 -25.08
CA THR A 33 9.15 15.74 -26.28
C THR A 33 8.35 15.61 -27.58
N LEU A 34 7.44 14.62 -27.67
CA LEU A 34 6.56 14.44 -28.82
C LEU A 34 5.60 15.61 -29.01
N ALA A 35 5.22 16.32 -27.95
CA ALA A 35 4.39 17.52 -28.05
C ALA A 35 5.03 18.63 -28.89
N TYR A 36 6.36 18.74 -28.87
CA TYR A 36 7.09 19.75 -29.63
C TYR A 36 7.59 19.24 -30.97
N THR A 37 7.96 17.96 -31.07
CA THR A 37 8.56 17.41 -32.30
C THR A 37 7.54 16.85 -33.27
N ALA A 38 6.45 16.27 -32.77
CA ALA A 38 5.46 15.56 -33.58
C ALA A 38 4.05 15.62 -32.92
N PRO A 39 3.40 16.79 -32.90
CA PRO A 39 2.09 16.96 -32.24
C PRO A 39 0.99 16.07 -32.84
N GLU A 40 1.10 15.70 -34.12
CA GLU A 40 0.16 14.76 -34.75
C GLU A 40 0.20 13.37 -34.10
N VAL A 41 1.36 12.92 -33.64
CA VAL A 41 1.52 11.62 -32.97
C VAL A 41 0.77 11.60 -31.64
N LEU A 42 0.71 12.72 -30.90
CA LEU A 42 -0.08 12.80 -29.67
C LEU A 42 -1.57 12.58 -29.91
N SER A 43 -2.11 13.03 -31.05
CA SER A 43 -3.51 12.78 -31.40
C SER A 43 -3.82 11.28 -31.61
N LEU A 44 -2.80 10.49 -31.97
CA LEU A 44 -2.86 9.03 -32.08
C LEU A 44 -2.73 8.33 -30.73
N MET A 45 -2.29 9.05 -29.70
CA MET A 45 -2.07 8.53 -28.35
C MET A 45 -3.25 8.78 -27.41
N THR A 46 -4.22 9.62 -27.76
CA THR A 46 -5.40 9.88 -26.92
C THR A 46 -6.28 8.65 -26.76
N LEU A 47 -6.93 8.52 -25.60
CA LEU A 47 -7.88 7.44 -25.29
C LEU A 47 -9.21 7.69 -26.00
N GLU A 48 -9.32 7.27 -27.27
CA GLU A 48 -10.52 7.47 -28.09
C GLU A 48 -11.23 6.14 -28.41
N PRO A 49 -12.34 5.81 -27.71
CA PRO A 49 -13.05 4.54 -27.90
C PRO A 49 -13.48 4.29 -29.35
N TYR A 50 -13.86 5.34 -30.08
CA TYR A 50 -14.24 5.25 -31.50
C TYR A 50 -13.15 4.60 -32.37
N TYR A 51 -11.90 5.05 -32.23
CA TYR A 51 -10.79 4.50 -33.01
C TYR A 51 -10.32 3.15 -32.46
N ILE A 52 -10.44 2.91 -31.16
CA ILE A 52 -10.10 1.62 -30.56
C ILE A 52 -10.99 0.50 -31.13
N LEU A 53 -12.30 0.75 -31.23
CA LEU A 53 -13.26 -0.19 -31.83
C LEU A 53 -12.99 -0.46 -33.32
N ARG A 54 -12.20 0.39 -33.98
CA ARG A 54 -11.78 0.26 -35.39
C ARG A 54 -10.36 -0.29 -35.56
N GLY A 55 -9.75 -0.81 -34.49
CA GLY A 55 -8.46 -1.50 -34.54
C GLY A 55 -7.27 -0.73 -33.96
N GLN A 56 -7.44 0.51 -33.47
CA GLN A 56 -6.36 1.28 -32.84
C GLN A 56 -6.18 0.91 -31.35
N VAL A 57 -5.84 -0.36 -31.08
CA VAL A 57 -5.77 -0.92 -29.72
C VAL A 57 -4.67 -0.32 -28.83
N TRP A 58 -3.62 0.26 -29.43
CA TRP A 58 -2.53 0.90 -28.69
C TRP A 58 -3.01 2.08 -27.84
N ARG A 59 -4.10 2.75 -28.24
CA ARG A 59 -4.75 3.85 -27.51
C ARG A 59 -5.26 3.46 -26.12
N LEU A 60 -5.32 2.18 -25.78
CA LEU A 60 -5.63 1.70 -24.42
C LEU A 60 -4.49 1.98 -23.43
N ILE A 61 -3.27 2.14 -23.92
CA ILE A 61 -2.05 2.29 -23.09
C ILE A 61 -1.32 3.59 -23.39
N THR A 62 -1.23 4.01 -24.66
CA THR A 62 -0.40 5.16 -25.07
C THR A 62 -0.84 6.49 -24.46
N TRP A 63 -2.12 6.64 -24.11
CA TRP A 63 -2.65 7.84 -23.47
C TRP A 63 -2.00 8.13 -22.11
N VAL A 64 -1.51 7.10 -21.43
CA VAL A 64 -0.79 7.23 -20.15
C VAL A 64 0.53 7.99 -20.32
N LEU A 65 1.08 8.05 -21.54
CA LEU A 65 2.31 8.77 -21.83
C LEU A 65 2.06 10.27 -22.11
N MET A 66 0.81 10.72 -22.20
CA MET A 66 0.53 12.12 -22.51
C MET A 66 1.00 13.05 -21.39
N PRO A 67 1.71 14.14 -21.72
CA PRO A 67 2.21 15.07 -20.72
C PRO A 67 1.03 15.76 -20.03
N PRO A 68 1.08 15.95 -18.70
CA PRO A 68 0.00 16.61 -17.96
C PRO A 68 -0.08 18.12 -18.25
N ASP A 69 1.05 18.72 -18.63
CA ASP A 69 1.17 20.16 -18.87
C ASP A 69 1.99 20.45 -20.13
N THR A 70 1.71 21.60 -20.74
CA THR A 70 2.38 22.08 -21.95
C THR A 70 3.56 23.00 -21.66
N SER A 71 3.76 23.46 -20.42
CA SER A 71 4.89 24.33 -20.08
C SER A 71 6.05 23.51 -19.50
N LEU A 72 7.25 23.67 -20.08
CA LEU A 72 8.43 22.87 -19.71
C LEU A 72 8.81 23.00 -18.24
N LEU A 73 8.89 24.25 -17.75
CA LEU A 73 9.27 24.51 -16.37
C LEU A 73 8.32 23.84 -15.38
N PHE A 74 7.01 24.00 -15.60
CA PHE A 74 5.99 23.43 -14.72
C PHE A 74 5.94 21.91 -14.85
N ALA A 75 6.07 21.37 -16.06
CA ALA A 75 6.13 19.93 -16.29
C ALA A 75 7.30 19.29 -15.53
N VAL A 76 8.50 19.89 -15.55
CA VAL A 76 9.66 19.40 -14.78
C VAL A 76 9.40 19.47 -13.27
N ILE A 77 8.89 20.60 -12.77
CA ILE A 77 8.56 20.78 -11.35
C ILE A 77 7.52 19.74 -10.90
N MET A 78 6.46 19.54 -11.69
CA MET A 78 5.42 18.56 -11.41
C MET A 78 5.94 17.13 -11.48
N MET A 79 6.77 16.78 -12.46
CA MET A 79 7.39 15.46 -12.53
C MET A 79 8.25 15.16 -11.30
N LEU A 80 9.05 16.12 -10.83
CA LEU A 80 9.84 15.99 -9.61
C LEU A 80 8.94 15.84 -8.37
N PHE A 81 7.87 16.62 -8.29
CA PHE A 81 6.90 16.53 -7.20
C PHE A 81 6.22 15.15 -7.17
N TYR A 82 5.69 14.69 -8.29
CA TYR A 82 5.03 13.37 -8.40
C TYR A 82 6.00 12.22 -8.22
N TYR A 83 7.27 12.36 -8.61
CA TYR A 83 8.31 11.40 -8.29
C TYR A 83 8.43 11.20 -6.78
N GLN A 84 8.51 12.29 -6.02
CA GLN A 84 8.63 12.25 -4.56
C GLN A 84 7.39 11.65 -3.89
N LEU A 85 6.19 12.02 -4.36
CA LEU A 85 4.94 11.46 -3.86
C LEU A 85 4.84 9.95 -4.15
N GLY A 86 5.08 9.57 -5.41
CA GLY A 86 4.96 8.18 -5.85
C GLY A 86 5.99 7.26 -5.19
N GLN A 87 7.24 7.70 -5.06
CA GLN A 87 8.27 6.93 -4.35
C GLN A 87 7.90 6.70 -2.87
N SER A 88 7.36 7.71 -2.20
CA SER A 88 6.94 7.59 -0.81
C SER A 88 5.75 6.64 -0.64
N LEU A 89 4.79 6.68 -1.56
CA LEU A 89 3.66 5.75 -1.59
C LEU A 89 4.11 4.32 -1.90
N GLU A 90 4.97 4.12 -2.89
CA GLU A 90 5.48 2.80 -3.27
C GLU A 90 6.26 2.14 -2.12
N ARG A 91 7.08 2.91 -1.40
CA ARG A 91 7.81 2.42 -0.22
C ARG A 91 6.88 2.04 0.93
N THR A 92 5.76 2.74 1.09
CA THR A 92 4.83 2.54 2.20
C THR A 92 3.86 1.40 1.95
N TRP A 93 3.41 1.23 0.71
CA TRP A 93 2.46 0.19 0.34
C TRP A 93 3.13 -1.08 -0.19
N GLY A 94 4.39 -0.99 -0.62
CA GLY A 94 5.08 -2.02 -1.38
C GLY A 94 4.77 -1.96 -2.87
N SER A 95 5.72 -2.39 -3.71
CA SER A 95 5.63 -2.29 -5.17
C SER A 95 4.39 -2.95 -5.74
N PHE A 96 3.98 -4.13 -5.26
CA PHE A 96 2.80 -4.82 -5.78
C PHE A 96 1.51 -4.02 -5.63
N ARG A 97 1.27 -3.44 -4.45
CA ARG A 97 0.04 -2.69 -4.17
C ARG A 97 0.01 -1.38 -4.93
N PHE A 98 1.16 -0.72 -5.04
CA PHE A 98 1.30 0.47 -5.87
C PHE A 98 1.04 0.17 -7.35
N ASN A 99 1.52 -0.96 -7.87
CA ASN A 99 1.20 -1.41 -9.22
C ASN A 99 -0.30 -1.63 -9.41
N VAL A 100 -0.95 -2.37 -8.51
CA VAL A 100 -2.41 -2.59 -8.56
C VAL A 100 -3.17 -1.28 -8.52
N TYR A 101 -2.71 -0.30 -7.75
CA TYR A 101 -3.33 1.01 -7.66
C TYR A 101 -3.28 1.80 -8.97
N ILE A 102 -2.09 1.86 -9.58
CA ILE A 102 -1.87 2.58 -10.84
C ILE A 102 -2.59 1.88 -12.00
N PHE A 103 -2.41 0.56 -12.15
CA PHE A 103 -3.06 -0.20 -13.21
C PHE A 103 -4.58 -0.28 -13.02
N GLY A 104 -5.06 -0.34 -11.78
CA GLY A 104 -6.48 -0.22 -11.46
C GLY A 104 -7.04 1.11 -11.93
N GLY A 105 -6.30 2.21 -11.72
CA GLY A 105 -6.66 3.53 -12.21
C GLY A 105 -6.78 3.59 -13.72
N ILE A 106 -5.75 3.12 -14.43
CA ILE A 106 -5.76 3.02 -15.90
C ILE A 106 -6.98 2.21 -16.37
N LEU A 107 -7.26 1.07 -15.74
CA LEU A 107 -8.39 0.22 -16.08
C LEU A 107 -9.74 0.91 -15.86
N PHE A 108 -9.94 1.57 -14.71
CA PHE A 108 -11.18 2.30 -14.42
C PHE A 108 -11.39 3.48 -15.36
N THR A 109 -10.32 4.18 -15.76
CA THR A 109 -10.38 5.26 -16.76
C THR A 109 -10.76 4.72 -18.14
N VAL A 110 -10.15 3.60 -18.57
CA VAL A 110 -10.52 2.93 -19.82
C VAL A 110 -11.99 2.51 -19.79
N ILE A 111 -12.44 1.85 -18.73
CA ILE A 111 -13.86 1.46 -18.57
C ILE A 111 -14.75 2.71 -18.61
N GLY A 112 -14.39 3.77 -17.91
CA GLY A 112 -15.12 5.04 -17.92
C GLY A 112 -15.26 5.64 -19.32
N ALA A 113 -14.20 5.58 -20.13
CA ALA A 113 -14.23 6.04 -21.52
C ALA A 113 -15.17 5.21 -22.40
N PHE A 114 -15.14 3.88 -22.28
CA PHE A 114 -16.05 3.01 -23.03
C PHE A 114 -17.51 3.14 -22.59
N VAL A 115 -17.76 3.27 -21.29
CA VAL A 115 -19.11 3.50 -20.75
C VAL A 115 -19.65 4.84 -21.27
N LEU A 116 -18.84 5.89 -21.21
CA LEU A 116 -19.22 7.20 -21.74
C LEU A 116 -19.55 7.13 -23.24
N TYR A 117 -18.69 6.47 -24.03
CA TYR A 117 -18.92 6.26 -25.46
C TYR A 117 -20.21 5.49 -25.73
N GLY A 118 -20.46 4.41 -24.98
CA GLY A 118 -21.68 3.60 -25.12
C GLY A 118 -22.96 4.39 -24.81
N ILE A 119 -22.95 5.20 -23.76
CA ILE A 119 -24.09 6.06 -23.39
C ILE A 119 -24.34 7.11 -24.47
N PHE A 120 -23.29 7.78 -24.96
CA PHE A 120 -23.43 8.77 -26.03
C PHE A 120 -24.00 8.16 -27.31
N TYR A 121 -23.51 6.98 -27.69
CA TYR A 121 -24.01 6.24 -28.83
C TYR A 121 -25.49 5.85 -28.65
N ALA A 122 -25.88 5.41 -27.46
CA ALA A 122 -27.27 5.03 -27.16
C ALA A 122 -28.24 6.24 -27.18
N LEU A 123 -27.79 7.42 -26.72
CA LEU A 123 -28.63 8.62 -26.66
C LEU A 123 -28.77 9.34 -28.00
N ASN A 124 -27.70 9.39 -28.80
CA ASN A 124 -27.65 10.19 -30.02
C ASN A 124 -27.72 9.35 -31.30
N GLY A 125 -27.51 8.03 -31.22
CA GLY A 125 -27.48 7.13 -32.39
C GLY A 125 -26.29 7.35 -33.33
N ILE A 126 -25.37 8.27 -33.01
CA ILE A 126 -24.22 8.65 -33.84
C ILE A 126 -22.94 8.33 -33.07
N PRO A 127 -21.95 7.71 -33.72
CA PRO A 127 -20.65 7.52 -33.09
C PRO A 127 -19.94 8.86 -32.91
N VAL A 128 -19.55 9.15 -31.67
CA VAL A 128 -18.90 10.41 -31.29
C VAL A 128 -17.38 10.24 -31.31
N THR A 129 -16.69 11.29 -31.77
CA THR A 129 -15.22 11.40 -31.73
C THR A 129 -14.79 12.59 -30.86
N GLY A 130 -13.57 12.57 -30.38
CA GLY A 130 -13.01 13.64 -29.53
C GLY A 130 -13.27 13.44 -28.03
N MET A 131 -13.79 12.29 -27.62
CA MET A 131 -13.99 11.99 -26.20
C MET A 131 -12.67 11.75 -25.45
N GLY A 132 -11.58 11.44 -26.16
CA GLY A 132 -10.26 11.31 -25.55
C GLY A 132 -9.75 12.57 -24.87
N ALA A 133 -10.27 13.75 -25.21
CA ALA A 133 -9.94 15.00 -24.53
C ALA A 133 -10.41 15.02 -23.06
N PHE A 134 -11.47 14.26 -22.74
CA PHE A 134 -11.95 14.14 -21.36
C PHE A 134 -11.10 13.20 -20.52
N PHE A 135 -10.32 12.29 -21.12
CA PHE A 135 -9.56 11.28 -20.39
C PHE A 135 -8.06 11.55 -20.48
N THR A 136 -7.54 12.24 -19.46
CA THR A 136 -6.14 12.69 -19.40
C THR A 136 -5.37 12.08 -18.22
N THR A 137 -4.05 12.16 -18.29
CA THR A 137 -3.11 11.71 -17.24
C THR A 137 -3.26 12.49 -15.92
N ASN A 138 -3.94 13.63 -15.94
CA ASN A 138 -4.30 14.40 -14.74
C ASN A 138 -5.06 13.56 -13.72
N TYR A 139 -5.82 12.57 -14.15
CA TYR A 139 -6.53 11.65 -13.26
C TYR A 139 -5.61 10.73 -12.46
N ILE A 140 -4.53 10.22 -13.09
CA ILE A 140 -3.53 9.40 -12.40
C ILE A 140 -2.81 10.25 -11.36
N ASN A 141 -2.38 11.45 -11.77
CA ASN A 141 -1.71 12.43 -10.92
C ASN A 141 -2.57 12.84 -9.73
N MET A 142 -3.86 13.11 -9.97
CA MET A 142 -4.85 13.40 -8.94
C MET A 142 -5.04 12.24 -7.96
N SER A 143 -5.11 11.00 -8.46
CA SER A 143 -5.20 9.82 -7.61
C SER A 143 -4.00 9.73 -6.67
N ILE A 144 -2.78 9.82 -7.22
CA ILE A 144 -1.52 9.81 -6.45
C ILE A 144 -1.51 10.91 -5.38
N PHE A 145 -1.93 12.11 -5.76
CA PHE A 145 -1.99 13.25 -4.85
C PHE A 145 -2.94 13.01 -3.66
N LEU A 146 -4.16 12.55 -3.93
CA LEU A 146 -5.16 12.25 -2.89
C LEU A 146 -4.69 11.09 -1.99
N ALA A 147 -4.15 10.02 -2.59
CA ALA A 147 -3.55 8.90 -1.87
C ALA A 147 -2.47 9.37 -0.89
N PHE A 148 -1.55 10.20 -1.37
CA PHE A 148 -0.49 10.74 -0.53
C PHE A 148 -1.04 11.63 0.58
N ALA A 149 -2.00 12.51 0.28
CA ALA A 149 -2.55 13.42 1.28
C ALA A 149 -3.26 12.69 2.43
N VAL A 150 -3.85 11.53 2.15
CA VAL A 150 -4.48 10.68 3.17
C VAL A 150 -3.45 9.89 3.97
N CYS A 151 -2.38 9.39 3.34
CA CYS A 151 -1.29 8.70 4.04
C CYS A 151 -0.44 9.65 4.90
N TYR A 152 -0.25 10.89 4.44
CA TYR A 152 0.65 11.87 5.04
C TYR A 152 -0.02 13.24 5.26
N PRO A 153 -1.12 13.32 6.01
CA PRO A 153 -1.92 14.55 6.13
C PRO A 153 -1.16 15.71 6.80
N ASN A 154 -0.17 15.41 7.64
CA ASN A 154 0.63 16.40 8.36
C ASN A 154 1.93 16.78 7.64
N MET A 155 2.28 16.10 6.55
CA MET A 155 3.46 16.44 5.76
C MET A 155 3.27 17.80 5.09
N GLN A 156 4.34 18.59 5.07
CA GLN A 156 4.32 19.94 4.52
C GLN A 156 4.94 19.94 3.13
N VAL A 157 4.29 20.63 2.21
CA VAL A 157 4.81 20.95 0.88
C VAL A 157 4.96 22.45 0.81
N TYR A 158 6.10 22.92 0.30
CA TYR A 158 6.36 24.34 0.12
C TYR A 158 5.78 24.79 -1.22
N LEU A 159 4.65 25.50 -1.15
CA LEU A 159 4.03 26.11 -2.31
C LEU A 159 4.93 27.23 -2.83
N TYR A 160 5.34 27.14 -4.11
CA TYR A 160 6.32 28.04 -4.73
C TYR A 160 7.61 28.23 -3.91
N PHE A 161 8.04 27.21 -3.15
CA PHE A 161 9.19 27.28 -2.24
C PHE A 161 9.09 28.31 -1.10
N ILE A 162 7.93 28.95 -0.90
CA ILE A 162 7.74 30.03 0.09
C ILE A 162 6.80 29.58 1.22
N VAL A 163 5.61 29.08 0.89
CA VAL A 163 4.55 28.86 1.88
C VAL A 163 4.46 27.37 2.24
N PRO A 164 4.81 26.94 3.47
CA PRO A 164 4.61 25.56 3.89
C PRO A 164 3.13 25.28 4.12
N VAL A 165 2.54 24.43 3.29
CA VAL A 165 1.14 24.01 3.41
C VAL A 165 1.08 22.52 3.73
N LYS A 166 0.27 22.14 4.72
CA LYS A 166 0.04 20.72 5.04
C LYS A 166 -0.79 20.06 3.94
N MET A 167 -0.46 18.82 3.59
CA MET A 167 -1.15 18.07 2.53
C MET A 167 -2.66 17.94 2.76
N LYS A 168 -3.12 17.84 4.01
CA LYS A 168 -4.57 17.81 4.32
C LYS A 168 -5.31 19.06 3.82
N TRP A 169 -4.70 20.24 3.90
CA TRP A 169 -5.33 21.48 3.45
C TRP A 169 -5.33 21.57 1.93
N LEU A 170 -4.24 21.15 1.29
CA LEU A 170 -4.21 21.07 -0.16
C LEU A 170 -5.24 20.06 -0.68
N ALA A 171 -5.44 18.93 -0.02
CA ALA A 171 -6.48 17.97 -0.39
C ALA A 171 -7.91 18.53 -0.23
N VAL A 172 -8.16 19.35 0.78
CA VAL A 172 -9.46 20.03 0.95
C VAL A 172 -9.70 21.04 -0.18
N VAL A 173 -8.71 21.89 -0.48
CA VAL A 173 -8.78 22.85 -1.59
C VAL A 173 -8.99 22.12 -2.91
N TYR A 174 -8.19 21.08 -3.16
CA TYR A 174 -8.27 20.28 -4.38
C TYR A 174 -9.62 19.55 -4.49
N GLY A 175 -10.14 19.00 -3.39
CA GLY A 175 -11.49 18.44 -3.29
C GLY A 175 -12.59 19.47 -3.64
N GLY A 176 -12.45 20.69 -3.14
CA GLY A 176 -13.34 21.81 -3.48
C GLY A 176 -13.31 22.16 -4.97
N LEU A 177 -12.12 22.20 -5.59
CA LEU A 177 -11.96 22.44 -7.02
C LEU A 177 -12.62 21.34 -7.86
N ILE A 178 -12.55 20.08 -7.42
CA ILE A 178 -13.22 18.96 -8.09
C ILE A 178 -14.73 19.11 -8.03
N VAL A 179 -15.28 19.45 -6.85
CA VAL A 179 -16.73 19.68 -6.70
C VAL A 179 -17.19 20.85 -7.56
N PHE A 180 -16.43 21.95 -7.56
CA PHE A 180 -16.70 23.08 -8.44
C PHE A 180 -16.67 22.70 -9.92
N SER A 181 -15.68 21.90 -10.33
CA SER A 181 -15.57 21.38 -11.70
C SER A 181 -16.76 20.49 -12.07
N LEU A 182 -17.25 19.65 -11.15
CA LEU A 182 -18.45 18.82 -11.35
C LEU A 182 -19.72 19.66 -11.58
N ILE A 183 -19.82 20.84 -10.97
CA ILE A 183 -20.96 21.74 -11.16
C ILE A 183 -20.89 22.47 -12.51
N GLN A 184 -19.68 22.80 -12.97
CA GLN A 184 -19.48 23.53 -14.24
C GLN A 184 -19.46 22.62 -15.47
N THR A 185 -19.07 21.36 -15.33
CA THR A 185 -18.95 20.44 -16.47
C THR A 185 -20.28 19.77 -16.82
N ASN A 186 -20.45 19.46 -18.10
CA ASN A 186 -21.58 18.66 -18.55
C ASN A 186 -21.47 17.22 -18.02
N TRP A 187 -22.55 16.43 -18.12
CA TRP A 187 -22.61 15.05 -17.60
C TRP A 187 -21.44 14.18 -18.09
N ALA A 188 -20.94 14.42 -19.30
CA ALA A 188 -19.77 13.76 -19.86
C ALA A 188 -18.48 14.02 -19.07
N GLY A 189 -18.22 15.28 -18.70
CA GLY A 189 -17.09 15.64 -17.86
C GLY A 189 -17.24 15.10 -16.43
N ALA A 190 -18.48 15.06 -15.92
CA ALA A 190 -18.76 14.46 -14.62
C ALA A 190 -18.41 12.96 -14.59
N VAL A 191 -18.73 12.20 -15.65
CA VAL A 191 -18.35 10.78 -15.75
C VAL A 191 -16.83 10.58 -15.73
N ALA A 192 -16.07 11.44 -16.43
CA ALA A 192 -14.61 11.37 -16.45
C ALA A 192 -14.01 11.68 -15.06
N ILE A 193 -14.52 12.70 -14.37
CA ILE A 193 -14.12 13.05 -13.00
C ILE A 193 -14.49 11.93 -12.03
N ILE A 194 -15.71 11.39 -12.10
CA ILE A 194 -16.16 10.32 -11.20
C ILE A 194 -15.34 9.04 -11.43
N SER A 195 -15.08 8.66 -12.68
CA SER A 195 -14.24 7.50 -13.03
C SER A 195 -12.85 7.60 -12.38
N SER A 196 -12.24 8.79 -12.39
CA SER A 196 -10.93 9.02 -11.75
C SER A 196 -10.96 8.97 -10.22
N LEU A 197 -12.00 9.52 -9.60
CA LEU A 197 -12.22 9.44 -8.15
C LEU A 197 -12.53 8.01 -7.70
N LEU A 198 -13.21 7.22 -8.54
CA LEU A 198 -13.62 5.86 -8.22
C LEU A 198 -12.40 4.96 -7.98
N ASN A 199 -11.31 5.14 -8.73
CA ASN A 199 -10.05 4.42 -8.44
C ASN A 199 -9.51 4.74 -7.05
N PHE A 200 -9.46 6.03 -6.69
CA PHE A 200 -9.02 6.46 -5.37
C PHE A 200 -9.94 5.90 -4.27
N LEU A 201 -11.26 5.95 -4.45
CA LEU A 201 -12.23 5.43 -3.48
C LEU A 201 -12.13 3.91 -3.32
N VAL A 202 -12.08 3.15 -4.42
CA VAL A 202 -11.94 1.69 -4.40
C VAL A 202 -10.64 1.29 -3.70
N PHE A 203 -9.53 1.97 -4.01
CA PHE A 203 -8.26 1.67 -3.36
C PHE A 203 -8.25 2.11 -1.89
N TYR A 204 -8.78 3.28 -1.57
CA TYR A 204 -8.89 3.76 -0.20
C TYR A 204 -9.70 2.80 0.66
N VAL A 205 -10.87 2.36 0.20
CA VAL A 205 -11.70 1.37 0.91
C VAL A 205 -11.00 0.01 0.98
N SER A 206 -10.28 -0.40 -0.06
CA SER A 206 -9.60 -1.70 -0.09
C SER A 206 -8.35 -1.76 0.81
N THR A 207 -7.71 -0.62 1.04
CA THR A 207 -6.49 -0.48 1.85
C THR A 207 -6.78 -0.01 3.27
N ARG A 208 -7.94 0.60 3.50
CA ARG A 208 -8.40 0.97 4.84
C ARG A 208 -8.65 -0.31 5.64
N ASP A 209 -7.80 -0.50 6.63
CA ASP A 209 -7.81 -1.66 7.50
C ASP A 209 -9.07 -1.66 8.38
N PHE A 210 -10.17 -2.24 7.88
CA PHE A 210 -11.38 -2.46 8.67
C PHE A 210 -11.18 -3.51 9.78
N HIS A 211 -10.07 -4.25 9.77
CA HIS A 211 -9.73 -5.24 10.77
C HIS A 211 -8.38 -4.91 11.41
N ARG A 212 -8.40 -3.88 12.25
CA ARG A 212 -7.30 -3.55 13.16
C ARG A 212 -6.98 -4.67 14.15
N ILE A 213 -7.88 -5.66 14.28
CA ILE A 213 -7.72 -6.82 15.13
C ILE A 213 -8.31 -8.03 14.41
N SER A 214 -7.45 -8.94 13.94
CA SER A 214 -7.89 -10.21 13.37
C SER A 214 -8.46 -11.07 14.50
N PRO A 215 -9.73 -11.52 14.45
CA PRO A 215 -10.29 -12.39 15.48
C PRO A 215 -9.47 -13.69 15.64
N LYS A 216 -8.79 -14.14 14.59
CA LYS A 216 -7.85 -15.27 14.65
C LYS A 216 -6.59 -14.96 15.45
N GLU A 217 -6.07 -13.74 15.38
CA GLU A 217 -4.92 -13.32 16.20
C GLU A 217 -5.31 -13.13 17.66
N ILE A 218 -6.50 -12.61 17.95
CA ILE A 218 -7.04 -12.57 19.32
C ILE A 218 -7.17 -13.99 19.86
N HIS A 219 -7.78 -14.88 19.09
CA HIS A 219 -7.98 -16.27 19.50
C HIS A 219 -6.65 -16.99 19.72
N ARG A 220 -5.66 -16.82 18.83
CA ARG A 220 -4.31 -17.37 19.00
C ARG A 220 -3.61 -16.81 20.23
N ARG A 221 -3.75 -15.50 20.48
CA ARG A 221 -3.15 -14.84 21.66
C ARG A 221 -3.82 -15.26 22.96
N GLN A 222 -5.14 -15.46 22.94
CA GLN A 222 -5.91 -15.97 24.07
C GLN A 222 -5.60 -17.45 24.35
N ALA A 223 -5.53 -18.28 23.31
CA ALA A 223 -5.13 -19.69 23.42
C ALA A 223 -3.71 -19.85 23.96
N PHE A 224 -2.76 -19.03 23.49
CA PHE A 224 -1.41 -19.02 24.05
C PHE A 224 -1.40 -18.57 25.52
N LYS A 225 -2.18 -17.54 25.87
CA LYS A 225 -2.29 -17.03 27.24
C LYS A 225 -2.96 -18.05 28.18
N SER A 226 -3.92 -18.84 27.69
CA SER A 226 -4.56 -19.91 28.48
C SER A 226 -3.64 -21.11 28.67
N GLN A 227 -2.89 -21.52 27.64
CA GLN A 227 -1.88 -22.58 27.76
C GLN A 227 -0.75 -22.19 28.71
N MET A 228 -0.23 -20.96 28.64
CA MET A 228 0.78 -20.47 29.58
C MET A 228 0.27 -20.37 31.02
N ARG A 229 -1.03 -20.13 31.23
CA ARG A 229 -1.66 -20.20 32.55
C ARG A 229 -1.77 -21.63 33.08
N GLN A 230 -1.95 -22.62 32.22
CA GLN A 230 -1.98 -24.04 32.60
C GLN A 230 -0.58 -24.58 32.94
N SER A 231 0.47 -24.02 32.32
CA SER A 231 1.88 -24.34 32.63
C SER A 231 2.46 -23.55 33.81
N ALA A 232 1.66 -22.71 34.48
CA ALA A 232 2.08 -22.08 35.72
C ALA A 232 2.27 -23.18 36.79
N PRO A 233 3.42 -23.23 37.50
CA PRO A 233 3.65 -24.24 38.52
C PRO A 233 2.54 -24.18 39.56
N ARG A 234 1.95 -25.34 39.88
CA ARG A 234 0.94 -25.45 40.94
C ARG A 234 1.53 -24.85 42.23
N PRO A 235 0.78 -24.02 42.98
CA PRO A 235 1.27 -23.43 44.22
C PRO A 235 1.66 -24.57 45.18
N GLY A 236 2.97 -24.71 45.42
CA GLY A 236 3.52 -25.76 46.30
C GLY A 236 4.63 -26.61 45.68
N ILE A 237 4.73 -26.70 44.34
CA ILE A 237 5.82 -27.45 43.69
C ILE A 237 7.03 -26.52 43.56
N THR A 238 8.08 -26.76 44.34
CA THR A 238 9.38 -26.10 44.17
C THR A 238 10.08 -26.67 42.94
N LYS A 239 10.67 -25.81 42.11
CA LYS A 239 11.44 -26.26 40.93
C LYS A 239 12.73 -26.94 41.34
N HIS A 240 13.33 -26.47 42.44
CA HIS A 240 14.64 -26.92 42.90
C HIS A 240 14.60 -27.47 44.33
N LYS A 241 15.30 -28.59 44.56
CA LYS A 241 15.44 -29.23 45.87
C LYS A 241 16.79 -29.96 45.96
N CYS A 242 17.57 -29.66 47.00
CA CYS A 242 18.83 -30.34 47.24
C CYS A 242 18.61 -31.80 47.68
N ALA A 243 19.29 -32.74 47.04
CA ALA A 243 19.21 -34.17 47.35
C ALA A 243 19.79 -34.57 48.72
N ILE A 244 20.67 -33.74 49.32
CA ILE A 244 21.32 -34.02 50.61
C ILE A 244 20.58 -33.36 51.77
N CYS A 245 20.45 -32.03 51.75
CA CYS A 245 19.89 -31.28 52.87
C CYS A 245 18.39 -30.95 52.73
N GLY A 246 17.79 -31.25 51.57
CA GLY A 246 16.36 -31.02 51.33
C GLY A 246 15.94 -29.56 51.17
N ARG A 247 16.86 -28.58 51.32
CA ARG A 247 16.58 -27.15 51.09
C ARG A 247 16.06 -26.90 49.68
N THR A 248 15.16 -25.95 49.55
CA THR A 248 14.49 -25.56 48.31
C THR A 248 14.72 -24.08 48.01
N GLU A 249 14.39 -23.66 46.78
CA GLU A 249 14.45 -22.25 46.35
C GLU A 249 13.60 -21.27 47.18
N LYS A 250 12.72 -21.78 48.07
CA LYS A 250 11.89 -20.97 48.97
C LYS A 250 12.53 -20.70 50.32
N ASP A 251 13.51 -21.52 50.72
CA ASP A 251 14.12 -21.42 52.06
C ASP A 251 15.13 -20.28 52.13
N ASP A 252 15.85 -20.01 51.04
CA ASP A 252 16.76 -18.88 50.90
C ASP A 252 16.90 -18.46 49.42
N PRO A 253 16.55 -17.21 49.05
CA PRO A 253 16.67 -16.70 47.67
C PRO A 253 18.09 -16.65 47.12
N ALA A 254 19.13 -16.70 47.97
CA ALA A 254 20.53 -16.64 47.55
C ALA A 254 21.12 -18.01 47.19
N LEU A 255 20.41 -19.12 47.47
CA LEU A 255 20.89 -20.47 47.17
C LEU A 255 20.76 -20.78 45.68
N GLU A 256 21.88 -21.10 45.03
CA GLU A 256 21.87 -21.69 43.69
C GLU A 256 21.85 -23.21 43.76
N PHE A 257 21.01 -23.82 42.92
CA PHE A 257 20.94 -25.27 42.73
C PHE A 257 21.59 -25.65 41.40
N ARG A 258 22.49 -26.63 41.42
CA ARG A 258 23.20 -27.11 40.23
C ARG A 258 23.17 -28.64 40.16
N PHE A 259 23.19 -29.17 38.94
CA PHE A 259 23.33 -30.60 38.71
C PHE A 259 24.80 -31.00 38.73
N CYS A 260 25.07 -32.17 39.30
CA CYS A 260 26.39 -32.78 39.17
C CYS A 260 26.46 -33.59 37.88
N SER A 261 27.42 -33.26 37.00
CA SER A 261 27.64 -33.97 35.73
C SER A 261 28.11 -35.42 35.89
N LYS A 262 28.62 -35.79 37.07
CA LYS A 262 29.17 -37.12 37.37
C LYS A 262 28.17 -38.05 38.07
N CYS A 263 27.04 -37.53 38.55
CA CYS A 263 26.00 -38.33 39.19
C CYS A 263 25.03 -38.88 38.13
N GLU A 264 24.62 -40.13 38.28
CA GLU A 264 23.63 -40.75 37.41
C GLU A 264 22.22 -40.49 37.94
N GLY A 265 21.55 -39.49 37.35
CA GLY A 265 20.18 -39.12 37.69
C GLY A 265 19.99 -37.60 37.76
N ASN A 266 18.74 -37.16 37.84
CA ASN A 266 18.39 -35.73 37.93
C ASN A 266 18.43 -35.27 39.40
N TYR A 267 19.59 -35.36 40.03
CA TYR A 267 19.81 -34.86 41.40
C TYR A 267 20.40 -33.45 41.37
N GLU A 268 19.72 -32.53 42.02
CA GLU A 268 20.20 -31.16 42.23
C GLU A 268 20.87 -31.03 43.60
N TYR A 269 21.92 -30.21 43.65
CA TYR A 269 22.66 -29.90 44.88
C TYR A 269 22.75 -28.39 45.06
N CYS A 270 22.64 -27.91 46.30
CA CYS A 270 22.91 -26.50 46.61
C CYS A 270 24.43 -26.23 46.56
N GLN A 271 24.84 -24.96 46.47
CA GLN A 271 26.26 -24.55 46.41
C GLN A 271 27.14 -25.23 47.46
N ASP A 272 26.66 -25.36 48.70
CA ASP A 272 27.39 -25.99 49.81
C ASP A 272 27.62 -27.50 49.64
N HIS A 273 26.69 -28.19 48.93
CA HIS A 273 26.71 -29.64 48.76
C HIS A 273 27.18 -30.09 47.38
N LEU A 274 27.35 -29.16 46.44
CA LEU A 274 27.75 -29.49 45.07
C LEU A 274 29.16 -30.11 45.00
N PHE A 275 30.06 -29.76 45.92
CA PHE A 275 31.44 -30.28 45.92
C PHE A 275 31.73 -31.29 47.03
N SER A 276 30.81 -31.48 47.97
CA SER A 276 30.97 -32.38 49.13
C SER A 276 30.11 -33.64 49.06
N HIS A 277 29.28 -33.80 48.02
CA HIS A 277 28.44 -34.99 47.85
C HIS A 277 29.24 -36.20 47.33
N GLN A 278 28.81 -37.40 47.73
CA GLN A 278 29.24 -38.64 47.10
C GLN A 278 28.46 -38.86 45.80
N HIS A 279 29.16 -39.20 44.73
CA HIS A 279 28.52 -39.43 43.43
C HIS A 279 27.65 -40.68 43.46
N VAL A 280 26.37 -40.48 43.16
CA VAL A 280 25.42 -41.59 43.01
C VAL A 280 25.67 -42.22 41.64
N ARG A 281 26.01 -43.50 41.63
CA ARG A 281 26.05 -44.34 40.43
C ARG A 281 24.95 -45.38 40.56
N LYS A 282 24.21 -45.65 39.50
CA LYS A 282 23.25 -46.76 39.52
C LYS A 282 24.06 -48.06 39.59
N SER A 283 23.78 -48.86 40.61
CA SER A 283 24.21 -50.26 40.68
C SER A 283 23.53 -51.10 39.60
#